data_AF-K6ZEN2-F1
#
_entry.id   AF-K6ZEN2-F1
#
_cell.length_a   1.000
_cell.length_b   1.000
_cell.length_c   1.000
_cell.angle_alpha   90.00
_cell.angle_beta   90.00
_cell.angle_gamma   90.00
#
_symmetry.space_group_name_H-M   'P 1'
#
loop_
_entity.id
_entity.type
_entity.pdbx_description
1 polymer ?
#
loop_
_entity_poly.entity_id
_entity_poly.type
_entity_poly.pdbx_seq_one_letter_code
_entity_poly.pdbx_strand_id
1 'polypeptide(L)'
;MTIDDAYFITPENPFSLALSDEENELRHGRFIKILEAMNYIYYVGYGADEDEKWGREKSYLIVSNDDKEMQQLAAQFGQNAFIHYSVRKGPDLVKL
;
A
#
# COMPACT_ATOMS: atom_id res chain seq x y z
N MET A 1 6.97 22.25 -4.19
CA MET A 1 6.85 21.00 -4.95
C MET A 1 5.42 20.55 -4.79
N THR A 2 4.65 20.45 -5.87
CA THR A 2 3.32 19.82 -5.82
C THR A 2 3.53 18.31 -5.82
N ILE A 3 2.83 17.60 -4.93
CA ILE A 3 2.79 16.14 -4.98
C ILE A 3 1.51 15.81 -5.75
N ASP A 4 1.69 15.18 -6.90
CA ASP A 4 0.60 14.90 -7.83
C ASP A 4 0.19 13.41 -7.76
N ASP A 5 0.94 12.60 -7.02
CA ASP A 5 0.83 11.14 -7.01
C ASP A 5 0.63 10.57 -5.59
N ALA A 6 -0.17 9.50 -5.51
CA ALA A 6 -0.43 8.76 -4.29
C ALA A 6 -0.51 7.25 -4.56
N TYR A 7 -0.05 6.44 -3.61
CA TYR A 7 0.12 5.00 -3.78
C TYR A 7 -0.59 4.30 -2.63
N PHE A 8 -1.56 3.44 -2.94
CA PHE A 8 -2.31 2.67 -1.96
C PHE A 8 -1.77 1.25 -1.88
N ILE A 9 -1.00 0.98 -0.83
CA ILE A 9 -0.22 -0.24 -0.67
C ILE A 9 -0.63 -0.94 0.64
N THR A 10 -0.88 -2.25 0.57
CA THR A 10 -1.00 -3.10 1.75
C THR A 10 0.29 -3.90 1.96
N PRO A 11 0.72 -4.12 3.22
CA PRO A 11 1.74 -5.10 3.54
C PRO A 11 1.18 -6.51 3.77
N GLU A 12 -0.14 -6.72 3.75
CA GLU A 12 -0.78 -8.01 4.03
C GLU A 12 -0.60 -9.03 2.90
N ASN A 13 -0.79 -10.31 3.23
CA ASN A 13 -1.02 -11.40 2.28
C ASN A 13 -0.05 -11.42 1.07
N PRO A 14 1.28 -11.53 1.32
CA PRO A 14 2.30 -11.49 0.26
C PRO A 14 2.02 -12.55 -0.81
N PHE A 15 2.17 -12.16 -2.07
CA PHE A 15 1.89 -12.97 -3.25
C PHE A 15 0.46 -13.52 -3.28
N SER A 16 -0.49 -12.80 -2.66
CA SER A 16 -1.88 -13.23 -2.48
C SER A 16 -2.03 -14.52 -1.68
N LEU A 17 -1.04 -14.84 -0.82
CA LEU A 17 -1.09 -15.95 0.12
C LEU A 17 -1.59 -15.43 1.47
N ALA A 18 -2.75 -15.93 1.92
CA ALA A 18 -3.33 -15.54 3.20
C ALA A 18 -2.39 -15.93 4.35
N LEU A 19 -2.10 -14.97 5.21
CA LEU A 19 -1.38 -15.17 6.47
C LEU A 19 -2.34 -15.11 7.66
N SER A 20 -1.83 -15.43 8.84
CA SER A 20 -2.56 -15.16 10.09
C SER A 20 -2.60 -13.67 10.41
N ASP A 21 -3.61 -13.26 11.19
CA ASP A 21 -3.74 -11.87 11.66
C ASP A 21 -2.49 -11.39 12.41
N GLU A 22 -1.86 -12.26 13.21
CA GLU A 22 -0.63 -11.93 13.95
C GLU A 22 0.55 -11.67 13.00
N GLU A 23 0.71 -12.49 11.96
CA GLU A 23 1.74 -12.28 10.94
C GLU A 23 1.50 -10.99 10.15
N ASN A 24 0.25 -10.71 9.77
CA ASN A 24 -0.10 -9.46 9.09
C ASN A 24 0.14 -8.25 10.00
N GLU A 25 -0.19 -8.30 11.29
CA GLU A 25 0.07 -7.20 12.22
C GLU A 25 1.58 -6.92 12.38
N LEU A 26 2.43 -7.95 12.43
CA LEU A 26 3.90 -7.78 12.41
C LEU A 26 4.40 -7.16 11.10
N ARG A 27 3.73 -7.42 9.98
CA ARG A 27 4.05 -6.81 8.68
C ARG A 27 3.62 -5.34 8.65
N HIS A 28 2.45 -5.00 9.17
CA HIS A 28 2.04 -3.60 9.36
C HIS A 28 3.02 -2.81 10.21
N GLY A 29 3.45 -3.37 11.35
CA GLY A 29 4.42 -2.71 12.22
C GLY A 29 5.76 -2.43 11.53
N ARG A 30 6.22 -3.33 10.64
CA ARG A 30 7.41 -3.09 9.82
C ARG A 30 7.19 -2.05 8.74
N PHE A 31 6.04 -2.08 8.08
CA PHE A 31 5.67 -1.13 7.03
C PHE A 31 5.63 0.30 7.57
N ILE A 32 4.92 0.52 8.68
CA ILE A 32 4.81 1.83 9.33
C ILE A 32 6.19 2.37 9.73
N LYS A 33 7.07 1.55 10.33
CA LYS A 33 8.43 1.97 10.69
C LYS A 33 9.23 2.47 9.49
N ILE A 34 9.06 1.86 8.32
CA ILE A 34 9.70 2.33 7.08
C ILE A 34 9.10 3.68 6.68
N LEU A 35 7.77 3.82 6.71
CA LEU A 35 7.11 5.09 6.37
C LEU A 35 7.56 6.25 7.25
N GLU A 36 7.62 6.01 8.56
CA GLU A 36 8.07 6.98 9.56
C GLU A 36 9.55 7.31 9.40
N ALA A 37 10.42 6.31 9.20
CA ALA A 37 11.85 6.53 9.02
C ALA A 37 12.17 7.36 7.76
N MET A 38 11.37 7.19 6.70
CA MET A 38 11.51 7.91 5.44
C MET A 38 10.74 9.25 5.42
N ASN A 39 10.04 9.59 6.51
CA ASN A 39 9.20 10.79 6.63
C ASN A 39 8.12 10.90 5.54
N TYR A 40 7.54 9.79 5.12
CA TYR A 40 6.40 9.83 4.21
C TYR A 40 5.14 10.39 4.87
N ILE A 41 4.36 11.15 4.11
CA ILE A 41 2.99 11.49 4.47
C ILE A 41 2.11 10.33 4.00
N TYR A 42 1.33 9.75 4.91
CA TYR A 42 0.41 8.69 4.57
C TYR A 42 -0.90 8.76 5.36
N TYR A 43 -1.94 8.15 4.79
CA TYR A 43 -3.25 7.98 5.43
C TYR A 43 -3.60 6.50 5.50
N VAL A 44 -4.20 6.08 6.62
CA VAL A 44 -4.66 4.70 6.77
C VAL A 44 -6.02 4.53 6.10
N GLY A 45 -6.18 3.46 5.34
CA GLY A 45 -7.43 3.04 4.73
C GLY A 45 -7.56 1.52 4.73
N TYR A 46 -8.56 1.02 4.01
CA TYR A 46 -8.72 -0.41 3.80
C TYR A 46 -9.34 -0.69 2.43
N GLY A 47 -9.04 -1.87 1.88
CA GLY A 47 -9.80 -2.46 0.77
C GLY A 47 -11.02 -3.19 1.32
N ALA A 48 -12.15 -3.11 0.61
CA ALA A 48 -13.36 -3.88 0.90
C ALA A 48 -14.07 -4.20 -0.42
N ASP A 49 -14.85 -5.29 -0.45
CA ASP A 49 -15.82 -5.53 -1.52
C ASP A 49 -17.14 -4.76 -1.26
N GLU A 50 -17.99 -4.63 -2.28
CA GLU A 50 -19.26 -3.87 -2.18
C GLU A 50 -20.19 -4.39 -1.06
N ASP A 51 -20.10 -5.69 -0.77
CA ASP A 51 -20.91 -6.37 0.25
C ASP A 51 -20.23 -6.43 1.65
N GLU A 52 -19.01 -5.90 1.80
CA GLU A 52 -18.13 -6.04 2.98
C GLU A 52 -17.97 -7.50 3.48
N LYS A 53 -18.12 -8.50 2.60
CA LYS A 53 -17.92 -9.92 2.91
C LYS A 53 -16.44 -10.29 2.91
N TRP A 54 -15.64 -9.61 2.11
CA TRP A 54 -14.19 -9.67 2.22
C TRP A 54 -13.77 -8.80 3.40
N GLY A 55 -13.03 -9.39 4.33
CA GLY A 55 -12.50 -8.68 5.48
C GLY A 55 -11.76 -7.42 5.04
N ARG A 56 -11.81 -6.38 5.88
CA ARG A 56 -11.16 -5.09 5.60
C ARG A 56 -9.63 -5.28 5.65
N GLU A 57 -8.99 -5.40 4.49
CA GLU A 57 -7.54 -5.45 4.37
C GLU A 57 -6.97 -4.05 4.58
N LYS A 58 -6.15 -3.88 5.63
CA LYS A 58 -5.61 -2.56 6.00
C LYS A 58 -4.53 -2.16 4.98
N SER A 59 -4.57 -0.88 4.59
CA SER A 59 -3.71 -0.31 3.55
C SER A 59 -3.32 1.12 3.89
N TYR A 60 -2.32 1.64 3.18
CA TYR A 60 -1.79 2.98 3.40
C TYR A 60 -1.76 3.75 2.08
N LEU A 61 -2.39 4.92 2.05
CA LEU A 61 -2.30 5.87 0.96
C LEU A 61 -1.10 6.78 1.20
N ILE A 62 0.00 6.51 0.51
CA ILE A 62 1.29 7.19 0.65
C ILE A 62 1.39 8.27 -0.43
N VAL A 63 1.78 9.48 -0.04
CA VAL A 63 1.91 10.63 -0.94
C VAL A 63 3.39 10.78 -1.31
N SER A 64 3.74 10.56 -2.57
CA SER A 64 5.12 10.56 -3.08
C SER A 64 5.13 10.90 -4.57
N ASN A 65 6.27 11.30 -5.13
CA ASN A 65 6.47 11.41 -6.59
C ASN A 65 7.52 10.38 -7.08
N ASP A 66 7.98 9.47 -6.22
CA ASP A 66 8.98 8.46 -6.56
C ASP A 66 8.32 7.09 -6.80
N ASP A 67 7.88 6.88 -8.05
CA ASP A 67 7.28 5.61 -8.50
C ASP A 67 8.17 4.39 -8.20
N LYS A 68 9.48 4.55 -8.38
CA LYS A 68 10.42 3.44 -8.25
C LYS A 68 10.54 3.01 -6.81
N GLU A 69 10.62 3.97 -5.89
CA GLU A 69 10.68 3.69 -4.46
C GLU A 69 9.38 3.03 -3.96
N MET A 70 8.23 3.46 -4.47
CA MET A 70 6.93 2.85 -4.13
C MET A 70 6.79 1.42 -4.67
N GLN A 71 7.28 1.17 -5.90
CA GLN A 71 7.35 -0.19 -6.44
C GLN A 71 8.28 -1.08 -5.62
N GLN A 72 9.44 -0.57 -5.21
CA GLN A 72 10.38 -1.30 -4.35
C GLN A 72 9.78 -1.61 -2.97
N LEU A 73 9.10 -0.64 -2.36
CA LEU A 73 8.42 -0.82 -1.09
C LEU A 73 7.33 -1.90 -1.20
N ALA A 74 6.45 -1.83 -2.20
CA ALA A 74 5.40 -2.84 -2.40
C ALA A 74 6.00 -4.24 -2.67
N ALA A 75 7.04 -4.34 -3.51
CA ALA A 75 7.73 -5.60 -3.79
C ALA A 75 8.45 -6.18 -2.57
N GLN A 76 9.01 -5.34 -1.69
CA GLN A 76 9.61 -5.78 -0.42
C GLN A 76 8.60 -6.49 0.50
N PHE A 77 7.33 -6.10 0.40
CA PHE A 77 6.22 -6.76 1.09
C PHE A 77 5.55 -7.85 0.24
N GLY A 78 6.12 -8.23 -0.89
CA GLY A 78 5.63 -9.31 -1.74
C GLY A 78 4.30 -8.99 -2.41
N GLN A 79 3.95 -7.72 -2.61
CA GLN A 79 2.76 -7.38 -3.37
C GLN A 79 2.96 -7.73 -4.85
N ASN A 80 1.89 -8.17 -5.52
CA ASN A 80 1.90 -8.39 -6.97
C ASN A 80 1.53 -7.12 -7.74
N ALA A 81 0.80 -6.21 -7.09
CA ALA A 81 0.35 -4.94 -7.63
C ALA A 81 -0.07 -3.99 -6.49
N PHE A 82 -0.24 -2.71 -6.81
CA PHE A 82 -0.83 -1.71 -5.92
C PHE A 82 -1.61 -0.67 -6.73
N ILE A 83 -2.47 0.11 -6.07
CA ILE A 83 -3.21 1.20 -6.73
C ILE A 83 -2.35 2.47 -6.71
N HIS A 84 -2.12 3.06 -7.87
CA HIS A 84 -1.55 4.39 -8.04
C HIS A 84 -2.69 5.35 -8.36
N TYR A 85 -2.65 6.56 -7.80
CA TYR A 85 -3.52 7.65 -8.16
C TYR A 85 -2.68 8.85 -8.54
N SER A 86 -2.86 9.33 -9.77
CA SER A 86 -2.24 10.56 -10.25
C SER A 86 -3.30 11.62 -10.50
N VAL A 87 -3.15 12.83 -9.97
CA VAL A 87 -4.08 13.95 -10.20
C VAL A 87 -4.27 14.24 -11.69
N ARG A 88 -3.29 13.90 -12.53
CA ARG A 88 -3.32 14.12 -13.98
C ARG A 88 -3.98 13.00 -14.78
N LYS A 89 -4.12 11.80 -14.22
CA LYS A 89 -4.60 10.59 -14.94
C LYS A 89 -5.74 9.83 -14.25
N GLY A 90 -6.02 10.08 -12.97
CA GLY A 90 -6.91 9.26 -12.15
C GLY A 90 -6.20 8.02 -11.57
N PRO A 91 -6.96 7.08 -10.97
CA PRO A 91 -6.38 5.85 -10.41
C PRO A 91 -6.08 4.79 -11.48
N ASP A 92 -4.97 4.10 -11.32
CA ASP A 92 -4.53 2.96 -12.13
C ASP A 92 -3.87 1.86 -11.29
N LEU A 93 -3.84 0.65 -11.82
CA LEU A 93 -3.25 -0.52 -11.16
C LEU A 93 -1.83 -0.75 -11.70
N VAL A 94 -0.82 -0.65 -10.84
CA VAL A 94 0.59 -0.88 -11.19
C VAL A 94 0.97 -2.31 -10.87
N LYS A 95 1.50 -3.05 -11.85
CA LYS A 95 2.00 -4.43 -11.67
C LYS A 95 3.49 -4.44 -11.37
N LEU A 96 3.91 -5.32 -10.46
CA LEU A 96 5.30 -5.49 -10.03
C LEU A 96 6.04 -6.60 -10.77
#